data_AF-A0A5C6F6X8-F1
#
_entry.id   AF-A0A5C6F6X8-F1
#
_cell.length_a   1.000
_cell.length_b   1.000
_cell.length_c   1.000
_cell.angle_alpha   90.00
_cell.angle_beta   90.00
_cell.angle_gamma   90.00
#
_symmetry.space_group_name_H-M   'P 1'
#
loop_
_entity.id
_entity.type
_entity.pdbx_description
1 polymer ?
#
loop_
_entity_poly.entity_id
_entity_poly.type
_entity_poly.pdbx_seq_one_letter_code
_entity_poly.pdbx_strand_id
1 'polypeptide(L)'
;MCCFSQPVSHVGNTRIFGRLAASGTQFLAYEMEYESESPTAMILPLPIDLAVRDGDTHDSAANDSLAGGRPLRFISLEGYPDFFSHFERGFPFIPGVSIGCSTNELITSSSAAMIEVQEIGDYIASYVPSLQDFDRLDPQFSIASSVWDQLPLYHDFGFAVFQLKKLSGKPHPMAMEFATRWPAEVFFPTVHIHDGEVHSVERFDHALYLQHAAWDSIVDGYVNSDVRDQATGFVRSNRPAKQFMATADSAGLLQPDLLVHRSILSGDLANEDQRFSISGDPITPTMNWNNLKQLLPWGIGAGALAWFLGRRSRLRRQATLNSKPLEGA
;
A
#
# COMPACT_ATOMS: atom_id res chain seq x y z
N MET A 1 1.86 -17.77 -2.29
CA MET A 1 0.50 -18.35 -2.24
C MET A 1 -0.08 -18.11 -0.86
N CYS A 2 -1.23 -17.48 -0.68
CA CYS A 2 -1.74 -17.23 0.68
C CYS A 2 -2.00 -18.49 1.55
N CYS A 3 -2.45 -18.26 2.79
CA CYS A 3 -3.17 -19.21 3.61
C CYS A 3 -4.28 -19.98 2.86
N PHE A 4 -4.19 -21.26 2.51
CA PHE A 4 -5.33 -22.00 1.92
C PHE A 4 -5.76 -23.23 2.73
N SER A 5 -7.08 -23.41 2.90
CA SER A 5 -7.64 -24.53 3.67
C SER A 5 -7.65 -25.87 2.94
N GLN A 6 -7.62 -25.87 1.60
CA GLN A 6 -7.50 -27.04 0.74
C GLN A 6 -6.40 -26.82 -0.31
N PRO A 7 -5.81 -27.89 -0.88
CA PRO A 7 -4.87 -27.80 -2.00
C PRO A 7 -5.34 -26.90 -3.14
N VAL A 8 -4.41 -26.12 -3.69
CA VAL A 8 -4.63 -25.20 -4.81
C VAL A 8 -3.64 -25.54 -5.92
N SER A 9 -4.12 -25.73 -7.15
CA SER A 9 -3.26 -26.10 -8.29
C SER A 9 -2.51 -24.90 -8.86
N HIS A 10 -3.05 -23.69 -8.68
CA HIS A 10 -2.40 -22.45 -9.06
C HIS A 10 -2.79 -21.30 -8.13
N VAL A 11 -1.82 -20.45 -7.79
CA VAL A 11 -2.04 -19.10 -7.26
C VAL A 11 -0.96 -18.19 -7.85
N GLY A 12 -1.35 -17.06 -8.42
CA GLY A 12 -0.44 -16.14 -9.10
C GLY A 12 -0.97 -14.71 -9.16
N ASN A 13 -0.19 -13.81 -9.78
CA ASN A 13 -0.54 -12.40 -9.99
C ASN A 13 -1.04 -11.72 -8.70
N THR A 14 -0.43 -12.05 -7.55
CA THR A 14 -0.92 -11.60 -6.24
C THR A 14 -0.64 -10.11 -6.06
N ARG A 15 -1.63 -9.38 -5.58
CA ARG A 15 -1.52 -7.94 -5.32
C ARG A 15 -2.10 -7.63 -3.95
N ILE A 16 -1.35 -6.92 -3.13
CA ILE A 16 -1.73 -6.60 -1.76
C ILE A 16 -1.52 -5.12 -1.52
N PHE A 17 -2.51 -4.43 -0.96
CA PHE A 17 -2.43 -3.03 -0.56
C PHE A 17 -2.51 -2.92 0.96
N GLY A 18 -1.62 -2.14 1.58
CA GLY A 18 -1.60 -1.88 3.01
C GLY A 18 -1.46 -0.39 3.34
N ARG A 19 -2.24 0.11 4.30
CA ARG A 19 -2.15 1.49 4.79
C ARG A 19 -2.61 1.60 6.24
N LEU A 20 -1.85 2.29 7.11
CA LEU A 20 -2.36 2.69 8.43
C LEU A 20 -3.34 3.87 8.34
N ALA A 21 -4.33 3.85 9.22
CA ALA A 21 -5.16 5.01 9.54
C ALA A 21 -4.58 5.78 10.73
N ALA A 22 -4.97 7.05 10.88
CA ALA A 22 -4.60 7.85 12.05
C ALA A 22 -5.19 7.31 13.38
N SER A 23 -6.18 6.41 13.31
CA SER A 23 -6.83 5.78 14.46
C SER A 23 -6.13 4.52 15.01
N GLY A 24 -4.97 4.13 14.46
CA GLY A 24 -4.31 2.88 14.84
C GLY A 24 -4.93 1.62 14.22
N THR A 25 -5.79 1.77 13.21
CA THR A 25 -6.24 0.66 12.35
C THR A 25 -5.35 0.53 11.12
N GLN A 26 -5.35 -0.66 10.51
CA GLN A 26 -4.75 -0.90 9.20
C GLN A 26 -5.84 -1.29 8.20
N PHE A 27 -5.83 -0.61 7.05
CA PHE A 27 -6.52 -1.05 5.84
C PHE A 27 -5.65 -2.08 5.10
N LEU A 28 -6.26 -3.18 4.70
CA LEU A 28 -5.66 -4.21 3.85
C LEU A 28 -6.62 -4.50 2.68
N ALA A 29 -6.09 -4.56 1.45
CA ALA A 29 -6.80 -5.14 0.32
C ALA A 29 -5.93 -6.18 -0.39
N TYR A 30 -6.58 -7.15 -1.03
CA TYR A 30 -5.94 -8.33 -1.60
C TYR A 30 -6.65 -8.76 -2.89
N GLU A 31 -5.88 -9.08 -3.93
CA GLU A 31 -6.32 -9.69 -5.19
C GLU A 31 -5.32 -10.78 -5.60
N MET A 32 -5.82 -11.87 -6.17
CA MET A 32 -5.01 -12.92 -6.78
C MET A 32 -5.78 -13.62 -7.90
N GLU A 33 -5.04 -14.34 -8.73
CA GLU A 33 -5.60 -15.39 -9.59
C GLU A 33 -5.38 -16.74 -8.91
N TYR A 34 -6.38 -17.64 -8.97
CA TYR A 34 -6.28 -18.98 -8.39
C TYR A 34 -6.97 -20.06 -9.23
N GLU A 35 -6.60 -21.31 -8.97
CA GLU A 35 -7.27 -22.53 -9.44
C GLU A 35 -7.20 -23.61 -8.34
N SER A 36 -8.30 -24.34 -8.15
CA SER A 36 -8.44 -25.42 -7.16
C SER A 36 -9.37 -26.52 -7.70
N GLU A 37 -9.17 -27.76 -7.24
CA GLU A 37 -10.07 -28.89 -7.60
C GLU A 37 -11.29 -29.00 -6.67
N SER A 38 -11.25 -28.32 -5.52
CA SER A 38 -12.26 -28.37 -4.48
C SER A 38 -12.57 -26.98 -3.90
N PRO A 39 -13.76 -26.77 -3.29
CA PRO A 39 -14.07 -25.55 -2.56
C PRO A 39 -13.03 -25.30 -1.45
N THR A 40 -12.48 -24.09 -1.41
CA THR A 40 -11.39 -23.72 -0.50
C THR A 40 -11.65 -22.34 0.10
N ALA A 41 -10.99 -22.05 1.22
CA ALA A 41 -10.95 -20.71 1.80
C ALA A 41 -9.52 -20.18 1.82
N MET A 42 -9.38 -18.89 1.49
CA MET A 42 -8.17 -18.13 1.78
C MET A 42 -8.24 -17.61 3.22
N ILE A 43 -7.20 -17.85 4.01
CA ILE A 43 -7.09 -17.47 5.42
C ILE A 43 -5.95 -16.47 5.56
N LEU A 44 -6.24 -15.27 6.05
CA LEU A 44 -5.24 -14.24 6.33
C LEU A 44 -5.06 -14.10 7.85
N PRO A 45 -3.89 -14.46 8.40
CA PRO A 45 -3.52 -14.07 9.76
C PRO A 45 -3.42 -12.54 9.84
N LEU A 46 -3.96 -11.94 10.90
CA LEU A 46 -3.92 -10.50 11.13
C LEU A 46 -3.42 -10.20 12.57
N PRO A 47 -2.47 -9.25 12.73
CA PRO A 47 -1.97 -8.83 14.04
C PRO A 47 -2.98 -7.89 14.71
N ILE A 48 -4.04 -8.48 15.27
CA ILE A 48 -5.12 -7.74 15.94
C ILE A 48 -4.65 -7.22 17.32
N ASP A 49 -5.08 -6.00 17.68
CA ASP A 49 -4.97 -5.48 19.04
C ASP A 49 -5.73 -6.38 20.05
N LEU A 50 -5.01 -6.93 21.02
CA LEU A 50 -5.55 -7.90 21.98
C LEU A 50 -6.61 -7.30 22.90
N ALA A 51 -6.51 -6.02 23.27
CA ALA A 51 -7.52 -5.37 24.11
C ALA A 51 -8.84 -5.21 23.34
N VAL A 52 -8.76 -4.81 22.05
CA VAL A 52 -9.93 -4.74 21.16
C VAL A 52 -10.51 -6.14 20.87
N ARG A 53 -9.65 -7.15 20.70
CA ARG A 53 -10.07 -8.55 20.47
C ARG A 53 -10.84 -9.13 21.66
N ASP A 54 -10.31 -8.92 22.87
CA ASP A 54 -10.81 -9.54 24.10
C ASP A 54 -11.96 -8.72 24.76
N GLY A 55 -12.29 -7.56 24.19
CA GLY A 55 -13.38 -6.69 24.64
C GLY A 55 -13.04 -5.78 25.82
N ASP A 56 -11.76 -5.64 26.17
CA ASP A 56 -11.29 -4.67 27.16
C ASP A 56 -11.22 -3.28 26.53
N THR A 57 -12.32 -2.55 26.65
CA THR A 57 -12.61 -1.33 25.88
C THR A 57 -12.26 -0.04 26.61
N HIS A 58 -11.60 -0.12 27.78
CA HIS A 58 -11.49 1.02 28.70
C HIS A 58 -10.64 2.21 28.20
N ASP A 59 -9.63 2.01 27.34
CA ASP A 59 -8.71 3.08 26.90
C ASP A 59 -8.26 3.02 25.42
N SER A 60 -8.71 2.06 24.59
CA SER A 60 -8.15 1.89 23.23
C SER A 60 -8.78 2.84 22.18
N ALA A 61 -7.98 3.78 21.68
CA ALA A 61 -8.37 4.75 20.64
C ALA A 61 -8.86 4.11 19.32
N ALA A 62 -8.54 2.84 19.08
CA ALA A 62 -9.05 2.08 17.94
C ALA A 62 -10.58 1.87 17.99
N ASN A 63 -11.20 1.81 19.18
CA ASN A 63 -12.62 1.49 19.34
C ASN A 63 -13.57 2.51 18.71
N ASP A 64 -13.20 3.80 18.69
CA ASP A 64 -14.00 4.86 18.05
C ASP A 64 -13.96 4.77 16.50
N SER A 65 -12.95 4.08 15.94
CA SER A 65 -12.74 4.03 14.48
C SER A 65 -13.40 2.84 13.78
N LEU A 66 -13.46 1.67 14.44
CA LEU A 66 -14.18 0.50 13.93
C LEU A 66 -15.58 0.43 14.55
N ALA A 67 -16.58 0.78 13.73
CA ALA A 67 -17.98 0.94 14.13
C ALA A 67 -18.49 -0.18 15.07
N GLY A 68 -18.58 0.15 16.36
CA GLY A 68 -19.06 -0.73 17.43
C GLY A 68 -17.99 -1.53 18.17
N GLY A 69 -16.73 -1.05 18.26
CA GLY A 69 -15.67 -1.71 19.04
C GLY A 69 -15.26 -3.08 18.51
N ARG A 70 -15.44 -3.31 17.20
CA ARG A 70 -15.11 -4.60 16.57
C ARG A 70 -13.63 -4.62 16.15
N PRO A 71 -12.91 -5.74 16.30
CA PRO A 71 -11.51 -5.84 15.90
C PRO A 71 -11.27 -5.76 14.39
N LEU A 72 -12.30 -6.08 13.59
CA LEU A 72 -12.23 -6.11 12.13
C LEU A 72 -13.55 -5.70 11.47
N ARG A 73 -13.45 -5.03 10.31
CA ARG A 73 -14.54 -4.71 9.40
C ARG A 73 -14.17 -5.11 7.97
N PHE A 74 -14.97 -5.96 7.32
CA PHE A 74 -14.85 -6.21 5.88
C PHE A 74 -15.37 -5.03 5.06
N ILE A 75 -14.79 -4.83 3.87
CA ILE A 75 -15.10 -3.75 2.95
C ILE A 75 -15.31 -4.36 1.57
N SER A 76 -16.47 -4.11 0.94
CA SER A 76 -16.71 -4.56 -0.42
C SER A 76 -16.03 -3.62 -1.42
N LEU A 77 -15.26 -4.19 -2.36
CA LEU A 77 -14.75 -3.53 -3.55
C LEU A 77 -15.41 -4.07 -4.83
N GLU A 78 -16.59 -4.68 -4.71
CA GLU A 78 -17.38 -5.17 -5.86
C GLU A 78 -17.72 -4.04 -6.85
N GLY A 79 -17.97 -2.83 -6.34
CA GLY A 79 -18.16 -1.62 -7.15
C GLY A 79 -16.87 -1.05 -7.77
N TYR A 80 -15.70 -1.62 -7.46
CA TYR A 80 -14.40 -1.17 -7.97
C TYR A 80 -13.48 -2.37 -8.33
N PRO A 81 -13.88 -3.22 -9.29
CA PRO A 81 -13.12 -4.43 -9.67
C PRO A 81 -11.75 -4.11 -10.28
N ASP A 82 -11.57 -2.90 -10.82
CA ASP A 82 -10.32 -2.39 -11.37
C ASP A 82 -9.37 -1.76 -10.33
N PHE A 83 -9.64 -1.90 -9.03
CA PHE A 83 -8.85 -1.28 -7.96
C PHE A 83 -7.34 -1.50 -8.11
N PHE A 84 -6.90 -2.75 -8.37
CA PHE A 84 -5.48 -3.02 -8.57
C PHE A 84 -4.97 -2.74 -9.99
N SER A 85 -5.79 -2.87 -11.03
CA SER A 85 -5.39 -2.50 -12.41
C SER A 85 -5.12 -0.99 -12.53
N HIS A 86 -5.79 -0.20 -11.70
CA HIS A 86 -5.56 1.25 -11.60
C HIS A 86 -4.21 1.59 -10.97
N PHE A 87 -3.68 0.81 -10.00
CA PHE A 87 -2.38 1.13 -9.39
C PHE A 87 -1.24 1.20 -10.41
N GLU A 88 -1.23 0.30 -11.41
CA GLU A 88 -0.21 0.27 -12.47
C GLU A 88 -0.08 1.59 -13.24
N ARG A 89 -1.17 2.37 -13.34
CA ARG A 89 -1.18 3.70 -13.99
C ARG A 89 -0.36 4.76 -13.23
N GLY A 90 -0.04 4.49 -11.96
CA GLY A 90 0.86 5.26 -11.12
C GLY A 90 2.35 4.94 -11.33
N PHE A 91 2.68 3.85 -12.04
CA PHE A 91 4.06 3.40 -12.29
C PHE A 91 4.37 3.29 -13.80
N PRO A 92 4.18 4.35 -14.60
CA PRO A 92 4.43 4.29 -16.02
C PRO A 92 5.93 4.11 -16.30
N PHE A 93 6.26 3.18 -17.18
CA PHE A 93 7.61 3.11 -17.75
C PHE A 93 7.89 4.39 -18.54
N ILE A 94 8.98 5.06 -18.23
CA ILE A 94 9.51 6.20 -18.98
C ILE A 94 10.63 5.65 -19.86
N PRO A 95 10.46 5.57 -21.20
CA PRO A 95 11.54 5.21 -22.09
C PRO A 95 12.68 6.23 -21.94
N GLY A 96 13.90 5.74 -21.73
CA GLY A 96 15.08 6.59 -21.87
C GLY A 96 15.09 7.22 -23.27
N VAL A 97 15.53 8.48 -23.38
CA VAL A 97 15.47 9.26 -24.62
C VAL A 97 16.45 8.71 -25.66
N SER A 98 16.04 7.64 -26.33
CA SER A 98 16.59 7.18 -27.59
C SER A 98 16.06 8.08 -28.71
N ILE A 99 16.96 8.66 -29.51
CA ILE A 99 16.59 9.41 -30.71
C ILE A 99 16.21 8.39 -31.79
N GLY A 100 14.94 7.99 -31.83
CA GLY A 100 14.40 6.99 -32.75
C GLY A 100 12.87 7.06 -32.88
N CYS A 101 12.35 6.74 -34.07
CA CYS A 101 10.96 7.03 -34.47
C CYS A 101 9.88 6.13 -33.85
N SER A 102 8.66 6.67 -33.82
CA SER A 102 7.45 6.19 -33.12
C SER A 102 6.66 5.08 -33.81
N THR A 103 5.82 4.37 -33.03
CA THR A 103 4.43 3.99 -33.39
C THR A 103 3.54 3.93 -32.13
N ASN A 104 2.23 4.16 -32.28
CA ASN A 104 1.20 4.17 -31.21
C ASN A 104 0.23 2.99 -31.39
N GLU A 105 -0.29 2.43 -30.30
CA GLU A 105 -1.57 1.70 -30.27
C GLU A 105 -2.39 2.05 -29.02
N LEU A 106 -3.72 1.88 -29.11
CA LEU A 106 -4.74 2.22 -28.10
C LEU A 106 -5.65 1.02 -27.86
N ILE A 107 -6.11 0.83 -26.62
CA ILE A 107 -7.01 -0.27 -26.21
C ILE A 107 -8.30 0.31 -25.62
N THR A 108 -9.43 -0.37 -25.86
CA THR A 108 -10.80 -0.01 -25.42
C THR A 108 -11.42 -1.12 -24.56
N SER A 109 -12.44 -0.79 -23.76
CA SER A 109 -13.19 -1.74 -22.90
C SER A 109 -14.67 -1.34 -22.75
N SER A 110 -15.53 -2.28 -22.33
CA SER A 110 -17.00 -2.09 -22.17
C SER A 110 -17.56 -2.87 -20.96
N SER A 111 -18.75 -2.48 -20.44
CA SER A 111 -19.42 -3.14 -19.30
C SER A 111 -20.96 -3.21 -19.44
N ALA A 112 -21.60 -4.08 -18.64
CA ALA A 112 -23.04 -4.17 -18.35
C ALA A 112 -23.28 -4.87 -16.98
N ALA A 113 -24.45 -4.70 -16.33
CA ALA A 113 -24.79 -5.19 -14.97
C ALA A 113 -26.31 -5.55 -14.83
N MET A 114 -26.98 -5.83 -13.70
CA MET A 114 -26.77 -5.59 -12.25
C MET A 114 -27.79 -6.40 -11.37
N ILE A 115 -27.65 -6.39 -10.02
CA ILE A 115 -28.63 -6.78 -8.95
C ILE A 115 -28.82 -8.30 -8.69
N GLU A 116 -28.99 -8.84 -7.47
CA GLU A 116 -28.58 -8.48 -6.07
C GLU A 116 -29.01 -9.62 -5.09
N VAL A 117 -28.07 -10.16 -4.29
CA VAL A 117 -28.25 -10.76 -2.94
C VAL A 117 -26.94 -10.48 -2.16
N GLN A 118 -26.91 -10.47 -0.82
CA GLN A 118 -25.68 -10.26 -0.02
C GLN A 118 -25.17 -11.58 0.61
N GLU A 119 -23.98 -12.14 0.38
CA GLU A 119 -22.91 -11.92 -0.60
C GLU A 119 -22.06 -10.62 -0.50
N ILE A 120 -20.74 -10.79 -0.43
CA ILE A 120 -19.75 -9.73 -0.72
C ILE A 120 -19.13 -10.14 -2.06
N GLY A 121 -19.81 -9.83 -3.16
CA GLY A 121 -19.51 -10.27 -4.53
C GLY A 121 -19.10 -11.76 -4.62
N ASP A 122 -17.82 -12.03 -4.88
CA ASP A 122 -17.29 -13.38 -5.14
C ASP A 122 -17.06 -14.26 -3.89
N TYR A 123 -17.32 -13.76 -2.68
CA TYR A 123 -16.88 -14.39 -1.42
C TYR A 123 -17.97 -14.58 -0.37
N ILE A 124 -17.69 -15.48 0.58
CA ILE A 124 -18.26 -15.46 1.92
C ILE A 124 -17.10 -15.18 2.90
N ALA A 125 -17.15 -14.04 3.59
CA ALA A 125 -16.09 -13.60 4.51
C ALA A 125 -16.49 -13.86 5.98
N SER A 126 -15.52 -14.23 6.82
CA SER A 126 -15.70 -14.48 8.25
C SER A 126 -14.47 -14.06 9.05
N TYR A 127 -14.68 -13.57 10.27
CA TYR A 127 -13.59 -13.26 11.21
C TYR A 127 -13.52 -14.33 12.30
N VAL A 128 -12.32 -14.89 12.51
CA VAL A 128 -12.03 -15.90 13.53
C VAL A 128 -11.11 -15.23 14.56
N PRO A 129 -11.54 -15.02 15.82
CA PRO A 129 -10.75 -14.29 16.80
C PRO A 129 -9.43 -14.97 17.22
N SER A 130 -9.36 -16.30 17.20
CA SER A 130 -8.22 -17.05 17.73
C SER A 130 -8.00 -18.41 17.05
N LEU A 131 -6.82 -19.00 17.32
CA LEU A 131 -6.51 -20.44 17.23
C LEU A 131 -7.72 -21.37 17.43
N GLN A 132 -8.38 -21.18 18.57
CA GLN A 132 -9.38 -22.10 19.10
C GLN A 132 -10.78 -21.88 18.48
N ASP A 133 -11.00 -20.75 17.80
CA ASP A 133 -12.27 -20.44 17.17
C ASP A 133 -12.45 -21.11 15.79
N PHE A 134 -11.40 -21.71 15.21
CA PHE A 134 -11.50 -22.43 13.94
C PHE A 134 -12.44 -23.65 14.00
N ASP A 135 -12.59 -24.28 15.17
CA ASP A 135 -13.55 -25.39 15.40
C ASP A 135 -15.03 -24.97 15.21
N ARG A 136 -15.28 -23.66 15.06
CA ARG A 136 -16.61 -23.08 14.81
C ARG A 136 -16.90 -22.89 13.32
N LEU A 137 -15.91 -23.11 12.44
CA LEU A 137 -16.08 -23.11 10.99
C LEU A 137 -16.39 -24.53 10.48
N ASP A 138 -16.85 -24.60 9.22
CA ASP A 138 -16.83 -25.87 8.49
C ASP A 138 -15.37 -26.34 8.33
N PRO A 139 -15.03 -27.61 8.66
CA PRO A 139 -13.67 -28.13 8.54
C PRO A 139 -13.04 -27.93 7.16
N GLN A 140 -13.81 -27.87 6.07
CA GLN A 140 -13.26 -27.64 4.72
C GLN A 140 -12.64 -26.23 4.56
N PHE A 141 -13.01 -25.29 5.44
CA PHE A 141 -12.54 -23.89 5.47
C PHE A 141 -11.58 -23.60 6.64
N SER A 142 -11.02 -24.65 7.24
CA SER A 142 -10.03 -24.57 8.32
C SER A 142 -8.70 -25.19 7.88
N ILE A 143 -7.61 -24.76 8.51
CA ILE A 143 -6.30 -25.42 8.43
C ILE A 143 -6.09 -26.16 9.76
N ALA A 144 -5.60 -27.40 9.70
CA ALA A 144 -5.42 -28.23 10.88
C ALA A 144 -4.49 -27.58 11.91
N SER A 145 -4.81 -27.70 13.20
CA SER A 145 -4.05 -27.08 14.31
C SER A 145 -2.57 -27.46 14.30
N SER A 146 -2.24 -28.71 13.96
CA SER A 146 -0.84 -29.19 13.82
C SER A 146 -0.02 -28.50 12.72
N VAL A 147 -0.66 -27.75 11.82
CA VAL A 147 0.00 -26.92 10.82
C VAL A 147 0.26 -25.53 11.41
N TRP A 148 -0.71 -24.97 12.12
CA TRP A 148 -0.53 -23.72 12.87
C TRP A 148 0.49 -23.82 14.01
N ASP A 149 0.65 -24.99 14.63
CA ASP A 149 1.68 -25.27 15.64
C ASP A 149 3.11 -25.10 15.10
N GLN A 150 3.30 -25.17 13.78
CA GLN A 150 4.58 -24.91 13.10
C GLN A 150 4.86 -23.40 12.93
N LEU A 151 3.85 -22.56 13.14
CA LEU A 151 3.87 -21.10 12.98
C LEU A 151 3.49 -20.42 14.31
N PRO A 152 4.29 -20.59 15.40
CA PRO A 152 3.95 -20.10 16.74
C PRO A 152 3.79 -18.57 16.84
N LEU A 153 4.23 -17.82 15.83
CA LEU A 153 3.94 -16.39 15.68
C LEU A 153 2.43 -16.11 15.71
N TYR A 154 1.60 -17.01 15.16
CA TYR A 154 0.16 -16.79 15.00
C TYR A 154 -0.71 -17.19 16.20
N HIS A 155 -0.11 -17.62 17.32
CA HIS A 155 -0.86 -18.05 18.50
C HIS A 155 -1.80 -16.97 19.09
N ASP A 156 -1.47 -15.68 18.90
CA ASP A 156 -2.24 -14.52 19.37
C ASP A 156 -2.83 -13.68 18.22
N PHE A 157 -2.85 -14.20 17.00
CA PHE A 157 -3.45 -13.54 15.83
C PHE A 157 -4.97 -13.76 15.79
N GLY A 158 -5.67 -12.84 15.13
CA GLY A 158 -7.01 -13.09 14.60
C GLY A 158 -6.91 -13.39 13.10
N PHE A 159 -7.95 -13.93 12.49
CA PHE A 159 -7.90 -14.38 11.10
C PHE A 159 -9.11 -13.88 10.29
N ALA A 160 -8.85 -13.41 9.08
CA ALA A 160 -9.89 -13.16 8.09
C ALA A 160 -9.96 -14.36 7.12
N VAL A 161 -11.11 -15.01 7.06
CA VAL A 161 -11.35 -16.21 6.25
C VAL A 161 -12.29 -15.87 5.11
N PHE A 162 -11.86 -16.09 3.88
CA PHE A 162 -12.58 -15.82 2.65
C PHE A 162 -12.85 -17.13 1.90
N GLN A 163 -14.06 -17.66 2.03
CA GLN A 163 -14.49 -18.83 1.25
C GLN A 163 -14.69 -18.41 -0.20
N LEU A 164 -14.06 -19.14 -1.12
CA LEU A 164 -14.10 -18.86 -2.55
C LEU A 164 -15.31 -19.55 -3.19
N LYS A 165 -16.21 -18.79 -3.82
CA LYS A 165 -17.44 -19.35 -4.43
C LYS A 165 -17.20 -20.11 -5.74
N LYS A 166 -16.06 -19.87 -6.38
CA LYS A 166 -15.65 -20.49 -7.64
C LYS A 166 -14.47 -21.42 -7.34
N LEU A 167 -14.15 -22.29 -8.30
CA LEU A 167 -12.96 -23.14 -8.24
C LEU A 167 -11.77 -22.50 -8.95
N SER A 168 -11.98 -21.44 -9.74
CA SER A 168 -10.90 -20.75 -10.45
C SER A 168 -11.26 -19.32 -10.85
N GLY A 169 -10.23 -18.54 -11.18
CA GLY A 169 -10.32 -17.23 -11.81
C GLY A 169 -9.70 -16.10 -10.98
N LYS A 170 -10.06 -14.86 -11.36
CA LYS A 170 -9.68 -13.62 -10.65
C LYS A 170 -10.93 -13.00 -10.01
N PRO A 171 -11.26 -13.35 -8.76
CA PRO A 171 -12.37 -12.74 -8.05
C PRO A 171 -12.08 -11.25 -7.76
N HIS A 172 -13.11 -10.44 -7.54
CA HIS A 172 -12.89 -9.01 -7.27
C HIS A 172 -12.01 -8.79 -6.02
N PRO A 173 -11.32 -7.65 -5.86
CA PRO A 173 -10.46 -7.42 -4.70
C PRO A 173 -11.21 -7.56 -3.36
N MET A 174 -10.62 -8.28 -2.42
CA MET A 174 -11.05 -8.35 -1.02
C MET A 174 -10.50 -7.16 -0.27
N ALA A 175 -11.24 -6.62 0.69
CA ALA A 175 -10.73 -5.57 1.57
C ALA A 175 -11.25 -5.70 3.01
N MET A 176 -10.44 -5.23 3.94
CA MET A 176 -10.77 -5.12 5.35
C MET A 176 -10.04 -3.96 6.02
N GLU A 177 -10.56 -3.54 7.16
CA GLU A 177 -9.89 -2.67 8.12
C GLU A 177 -9.86 -3.40 9.47
N PHE A 178 -8.71 -3.41 10.15
CA PHE A 178 -8.55 -4.07 11.43
C PHE A 178 -7.78 -3.22 12.44
N ALA A 179 -8.07 -3.37 13.73
CA ALA A 179 -7.29 -2.74 14.80
C ALA A 179 -5.93 -3.44 14.89
N THR A 180 -4.84 -2.78 14.49
CA THR A 180 -3.52 -3.41 14.47
C THR A 180 -2.81 -3.23 15.81
N ARG A 181 -2.19 -4.29 16.34
CA ARG A 181 -1.28 -4.17 17.50
C ARG A 181 0.04 -3.47 17.17
N TRP A 182 0.31 -3.19 15.90
CA TRP A 182 1.56 -2.59 15.43
C TRP A 182 1.31 -1.22 14.76
N PRO A 183 1.13 -0.13 15.52
CA PRO A 183 0.86 1.21 14.99
C PRO A 183 2.07 1.88 14.31
N ALA A 184 3.22 1.20 14.26
CA ALA A 184 4.45 1.67 13.62
C ALA A 184 4.98 0.70 12.53
N GLU A 185 4.18 -0.28 12.12
CA GLU A 185 4.51 -1.20 11.02
C GLU A 185 3.28 -1.35 10.10
N VAL A 186 3.50 -1.36 8.78
CA VAL A 186 2.48 -1.88 7.85
C VAL A 186 2.75 -3.37 7.63
N PHE A 187 1.78 -4.19 8.00
CA PHE A 187 1.85 -5.65 7.89
C PHE A 187 1.20 -6.15 6.60
N PHE A 188 1.82 -7.12 5.92
CA PHE A 188 1.26 -7.79 4.75
C PHE A 188 1.24 -9.31 5.02
N PRO A 189 0.06 -9.95 5.15
CA PRO A 189 -0.02 -11.39 5.26
C PRO A 189 0.47 -12.01 3.95
N THR A 190 1.64 -12.64 4.04
CA THR A 190 2.43 -13.13 2.91
C THR A 190 3.14 -14.44 3.20
N VAL A 191 2.97 -15.05 4.38
CA VAL A 191 3.24 -16.48 4.62
C VAL A 191 2.27 -17.35 3.82
N HIS A 192 2.82 -18.44 3.30
CA HIS A 192 2.14 -19.44 2.49
C HIS A 192 1.97 -20.74 3.29
N ILE A 193 0.77 -21.31 3.20
CA ILE A 193 0.46 -22.67 3.65
C ILE A 193 -0.43 -23.24 2.56
N HIS A 194 0.04 -24.28 1.88
CA HIS A 194 -0.73 -25.08 0.94
C HIS A 194 -0.43 -26.56 1.19
N ASP A 195 -1.26 -27.43 0.65
CA ASP A 195 -1.15 -28.91 0.76
C ASP A 195 -1.09 -29.46 2.20
N GLY A 196 -1.40 -28.63 3.20
CA GLY A 196 -1.32 -28.96 4.63
C GLY A 196 0.07 -28.83 5.24
N GLU A 197 1.04 -28.24 4.54
CA GLU A 197 2.43 -28.10 5.00
C GLU A 197 2.89 -26.63 5.07
N VAL A 198 3.92 -26.37 5.88
CA VAL A 198 4.61 -25.08 5.98
C VAL A 198 6.02 -25.25 5.42
N HIS A 199 6.27 -24.74 4.23
CA HIS A 199 7.60 -24.76 3.62
C HIS A 199 8.44 -23.57 4.12
N SER A 200 9.76 -23.74 4.24
CA SER A 200 10.66 -22.67 4.73
C SER A 200 11.06 -21.66 3.65
N VAL A 201 10.94 -22.06 2.39
CA VAL A 201 11.22 -21.27 1.19
C VAL A 201 10.08 -21.47 0.22
N GLU A 202 9.65 -20.38 -0.41
CA GLU A 202 8.43 -20.33 -1.19
C GLU A 202 8.55 -19.47 -2.44
N ARG A 203 7.71 -19.75 -3.43
CA ARG A 203 7.71 -18.99 -4.68
C ARG A 203 6.76 -17.80 -4.61
N PHE A 204 7.35 -16.60 -4.66
CA PHE A 204 6.60 -15.35 -4.67
C PHE A 204 6.38 -14.84 -6.10
N ASP A 205 5.15 -14.40 -6.36
CA ASP A 205 4.74 -13.53 -7.46
C ASP A 205 3.76 -12.48 -6.92
N HIS A 206 4.29 -11.49 -6.19
CA HIS A 206 3.48 -10.51 -5.44
C HIS A 206 3.89 -9.07 -5.75
N ALA A 207 2.90 -8.20 -5.96
CA ALA A 207 3.07 -6.75 -5.91
C ALA A 207 2.46 -6.20 -4.61
N LEU A 208 3.30 -5.63 -3.75
CA LEU A 208 2.88 -4.96 -2.52
C LEU A 208 2.78 -3.45 -2.77
N TYR A 209 1.65 -2.85 -2.40
CA TYR A 209 1.37 -1.42 -2.50
C TYR A 209 1.14 -0.82 -1.12
N LEU A 210 1.76 0.33 -0.85
CA LEU A 210 1.73 0.99 0.45
C LEU A 210 1.42 2.48 0.30
N GLN A 211 0.64 3.04 1.22
CA GLN A 211 0.48 4.50 1.39
C GLN A 211 0.90 4.91 2.81
N HIS A 212 1.79 5.89 2.93
CA HIS A 212 2.17 6.48 4.21
C HIS A 212 2.75 7.89 4.02
N ALA A 213 2.16 8.90 4.65
CA ALA A 213 2.49 10.30 4.35
C ALA A 213 3.91 10.73 4.77
N ALA A 214 4.49 10.08 5.79
CA ALA A 214 5.89 10.30 6.13
C ALA A 214 6.87 9.78 5.06
N TRP A 215 6.51 8.78 4.24
CA TRP A 215 7.35 8.33 3.12
C TRP A 215 7.35 9.38 1.99
N ASP A 216 6.18 9.95 1.68
CA ASP A 216 6.05 11.06 0.72
C ASP A 216 6.89 12.30 1.13
N SER A 217 7.18 12.42 2.42
CA SER A 217 8.02 13.48 2.99
C SER A 217 9.52 13.30 2.74
N ILE A 218 9.98 12.07 2.42
CA ILE A 218 11.41 11.72 2.32
C ILE A 218 11.84 11.17 0.94
N VAL A 219 10.90 10.71 0.10
CA VAL A 219 11.23 10.24 -1.26
C VAL A 219 11.70 11.38 -2.17
N ASP A 220 12.48 11.00 -3.18
CA ASP A 220 12.88 11.87 -4.30
C ASP A 220 11.79 11.93 -5.40
N GLY A 221 12.11 12.58 -6.52
CA GLY A 221 11.28 12.56 -7.72
C GLY A 221 11.15 11.15 -8.32
N TYR A 222 10.03 10.87 -8.99
CA TYR A 222 9.86 9.61 -9.73
C TYR A 222 10.90 9.49 -10.85
N VAL A 223 11.53 8.32 -10.97
CA VAL A 223 12.55 8.05 -11.99
C VAL A 223 12.01 7.11 -13.07
N ASN A 224 11.62 5.89 -12.71
CA ASN A 224 11.03 4.91 -13.62
C ASN A 224 10.24 3.83 -12.86
N SER A 225 9.54 2.93 -13.57
CA SER A 225 8.64 1.91 -13.01
C SER A 225 9.31 0.81 -12.19
N ASP A 226 10.63 0.68 -12.31
CA ASP A 226 11.51 -0.33 -11.71
C ASP A 226 12.57 0.28 -10.78
N VAL A 227 12.75 1.61 -10.79
CA VAL A 227 13.77 2.30 -10.00
C VAL A 227 13.25 2.56 -8.58
N ARG A 228 13.83 1.86 -7.61
CA ARG A 228 13.54 2.02 -6.18
C ARG A 228 14.11 3.34 -5.65
N ASP A 229 13.30 4.06 -4.89
CA ASP A 229 13.70 5.20 -4.08
C ASP A 229 14.68 4.75 -2.97
N GLN A 230 15.70 5.56 -2.69
CA GLN A 230 16.76 5.21 -1.75
C GLN A 230 16.33 5.32 -0.27
N ALA A 231 15.33 6.15 0.03
CA ALA A 231 14.86 6.37 1.40
C ALA A 231 13.85 5.31 1.86
N THR A 232 13.06 4.75 0.94
CA THR A 232 12.05 3.72 1.25
C THR A 232 12.42 2.31 0.78
N GLY A 233 13.27 2.18 -0.26
CA GLY A 233 13.53 0.90 -0.92
C GLY A 233 12.41 0.42 -1.85
N PHE A 234 11.35 1.22 -2.03
CA PHE A 234 10.18 0.97 -2.88
C PHE A 234 10.24 1.83 -4.14
N VAL A 235 9.57 1.41 -5.21
CA VAL A 235 9.27 2.32 -6.33
C VAL A 235 8.10 3.20 -5.90
N ARG A 236 8.26 4.52 -5.82
CA ARG A 236 7.14 5.45 -5.58
C ARG A 236 6.30 5.67 -6.84
N SER A 237 5.04 6.07 -6.72
CA SER A 237 4.19 6.42 -7.87
C SER A 237 4.59 7.78 -8.45
N ASN A 238 4.34 8.01 -9.74
CA ASN A 238 4.74 9.23 -10.43
C ASN A 238 3.92 10.48 -10.01
N ARG A 239 2.75 10.28 -9.41
CA ARG A 239 1.80 11.31 -8.94
C ARG A 239 0.99 10.77 -7.74
N PRO A 240 0.22 11.60 -7.02
CA PRO A 240 -0.71 11.17 -5.97
C PRO A 240 -1.85 10.30 -6.49
N ALA A 241 -2.40 9.45 -5.61
CA ALA A 241 -3.43 8.44 -5.93
C ALA A 241 -4.64 9.01 -6.69
N LYS A 242 -5.15 10.19 -6.32
CA LYS A 242 -6.31 10.85 -6.96
C LYS A 242 -6.15 11.15 -8.45
N GLN A 243 -4.94 11.08 -8.99
CA GLN A 243 -4.67 11.33 -10.41
C GLN A 243 -4.72 10.07 -11.29
N PHE A 244 -4.85 8.88 -10.70
CA PHE A 244 -4.85 7.61 -11.44
C PHE A 244 -5.77 6.52 -10.86
N MET A 245 -6.17 6.65 -9.59
CA MET A 245 -7.15 5.82 -8.89
C MET A 245 -8.52 6.50 -8.84
N ALA A 246 -9.59 5.71 -8.89
CA ALA A 246 -10.95 6.15 -8.58
C ALA A 246 -11.13 6.18 -7.05
N THR A 247 -10.58 7.20 -6.38
CA THR A 247 -10.48 7.21 -4.91
C THR A 247 -11.83 7.26 -4.20
N ALA A 248 -12.86 7.83 -4.84
CA ALA A 248 -14.23 7.84 -4.31
C ALA A 248 -14.81 6.43 -4.16
N ASP A 249 -14.48 5.53 -5.09
CA ASP A 249 -15.01 4.16 -5.13
C ASP A 249 -14.21 3.20 -4.22
N SER A 250 -13.13 3.69 -3.60
CA SER A 250 -12.26 2.90 -2.71
C SER A 250 -12.78 2.71 -1.29
N ALA A 251 -14.01 3.17 -0.97
CA ALA A 251 -14.61 3.06 0.37
C ALA A 251 -13.71 3.57 1.53
N GLY A 252 -12.83 4.54 1.25
CA GLY A 252 -11.88 5.11 2.21
C GLY A 252 -10.54 4.38 2.33
N LEU A 253 -10.30 3.29 1.58
CA LEU A 253 -9.00 2.60 1.58
C LEU A 253 -7.87 3.52 1.16
N LEU A 254 -8.07 4.36 0.14
CA LEU A 254 -7.03 5.23 -0.41
C LEU A 254 -7.04 6.62 0.22
N GLN A 255 -5.86 7.13 0.58
CA GLN A 255 -5.68 8.56 0.80
C GLN A 255 -5.45 9.25 -0.56
N PRO A 256 -6.34 10.15 -1.01
CA PRO A 256 -6.28 10.67 -2.38
C PRO A 256 -5.03 11.49 -2.69
N ASP A 257 -4.51 12.20 -1.69
CA ASP A 257 -3.37 13.13 -1.83
C ASP A 257 -1.99 12.49 -1.63
N LEU A 258 -1.92 11.23 -1.20
CA LEU A 258 -0.66 10.52 -1.01
C LEU A 258 -0.21 9.79 -2.28
N LEU A 259 1.11 9.65 -2.44
CA LEU A 259 1.74 8.72 -3.37
C LEU A 259 1.47 7.28 -2.95
N VAL A 260 1.64 6.36 -3.88
CA VAL A 260 1.62 4.91 -3.63
C VAL A 260 3.03 4.38 -3.82
N HIS A 261 3.50 3.53 -2.91
CA HIS A 261 4.82 2.93 -2.96
C HIS A 261 4.66 1.44 -3.28
N ARG A 262 5.40 0.93 -4.27
CA ARG A 262 5.35 -0.45 -4.75
C ARG A 262 6.64 -1.21 -4.45
N SER A 263 6.50 -2.40 -3.90
CA SER A 263 7.56 -3.42 -3.86
C SER A 263 7.10 -4.66 -4.63
N ILE A 264 8.03 -5.35 -5.29
CA ILE A 264 7.78 -6.60 -5.99
C ILE A 264 8.54 -7.72 -5.26
N LEU A 265 7.83 -8.76 -4.86
CA LEU A 265 8.37 -10.02 -4.38
C LEU A 265 8.30 -11.02 -5.53
N SER A 266 9.44 -11.52 -5.98
CA SER A 266 9.52 -12.43 -7.12
C SER A 266 10.59 -13.49 -6.92
N GLY A 267 10.26 -14.73 -7.30
CA GLY A 267 11.16 -15.88 -7.18
C GLY A 267 11.09 -16.55 -5.81
N ASP A 268 12.08 -17.37 -5.51
CA ASP A 268 12.07 -18.24 -4.35
C ASP A 268 12.67 -17.48 -3.14
N LEU A 269 11.85 -17.17 -2.14
CA LEU A 269 12.18 -16.34 -0.97
C LEU A 269 11.86 -17.09 0.33
N ALA A 270 12.31 -16.57 1.47
CA ALA A 270 11.87 -17.09 2.77
C ALA A 270 10.34 -16.96 2.91
N ASN A 271 9.70 -18.00 3.47
CA ASN A 271 8.27 -18.00 3.70
C ASN A 271 7.92 -17.19 4.97
N GLU A 272 7.93 -15.86 4.85
CA GLU A 272 7.74 -14.93 5.97
C GLU A 272 6.86 -13.72 5.62
N ASP A 273 6.11 -13.24 6.62
CA ASP A 273 5.26 -12.05 6.47
C ASP A 273 6.09 -10.78 6.32
N GLN A 274 5.78 -10.01 5.29
CA GLN A 274 6.43 -8.73 5.04
C GLN A 274 5.89 -7.65 5.98
N ARG A 275 6.81 -6.97 6.66
CA ARG A 275 6.53 -5.89 7.61
C ARG A 275 7.42 -4.70 7.31
N PHE A 276 6.81 -3.52 7.20
CA PHE A 276 7.52 -2.29 6.85
C PHE A 276 7.37 -1.27 7.98
N SER A 277 8.48 -1.00 8.67
CA SER A 277 8.52 0.02 9.71
C SER A 277 8.26 1.41 9.13
N ILE A 278 7.42 2.16 9.82
CA ILE A 278 6.97 3.50 9.46
C ILE A 278 7.07 4.42 10.68
N SER A 279 7.29 5.71 10.45
CA SER A 279 7.43 6.71 11.51
C SER A 279 6.89 8.05 11.04
N GLY A 280 6.23 8.79 11.92
CA GLY A 280 5.51 10.02 11.58
C GLY A 280 4.02 9.77 11.32
N ASP A 281 3.32 10.81 10.88
CA ASP A 281 1.88 10.76 10.63
C ASP A 281 1.57 9.90 9.37
N PRO A 282 0.60 8.98 9.42
CA PRO A 282 0.25 8.13 8.28
C PRO A 282 -0.52 8.84 7.17
N ILE A 283 -1.17 9.97 7.45
CA ILE A 283 -2.07 10.71 6.54
C ILE A 283 -1.54 12.11 6.20
N THR A 284 -0.87 12.79 7.14
CA THR A 284 -0.39 14.17 6.98
C THR A 284 1.08 14.23 6.56
N PRO A 285 1.41 14.59 5.31
CA PRO A 285 2.81 14.67 4.89
C PRO A 285 3.48 15.91 5.49
N THR A 286 4.74 15.77 5.87
CA THR A 286 5.60 16.88 6.31
C THR A 286 6.33 17.51 5.11
N MET A 287 7.03 18.62 5.34
CA MET A 287 7.70 19.34 4.25
C MET A 287 8.86 18.53 3.66
N ASN A 288 8.69 18.03 2.43
CA ASN A 288 9.75 17.31 1.71
C ASN A 288 10.85 18.27 1.22
N TRP A 289 11.98 18.27 1.93
CA TRP A 289 13.15 19.10 1.62
C TRP A 289 13.92 18.65 0.37
N ASN A 290 13.77 17.42 -0.10
CA ASN A 290 14.48 16.94 -1.31
C ASN A 290 14.01 17.68 -2.57
N ASN A 291 12.72 17.98 -2.66
CA ASN A 291 12.17 18.84 -3.72
C ASN A 291 12.81 20.25 -3.69
N LEU A 292 13.08 20.80 -2.50
CA LEU A 292 13.74 22.10 -2.37
C LEU A 292 15.23 22.06 -2.72
N LYS A 293 15.93 20.93 -2.52
CA LYS A 293 17.34 20.76 -2.94
C LYS A 293 17.51 20.99 -4.45
N GLN A 294 16.54 20.61 -5.29
CA GLN A 294 16.58 20.86 -6.74
C GLN A 294 16.51 22.36 -7.10
N LEU A 295 15.89 23.18 -6.25
CA LEU A 295 15.80 24.63 -6.43
C LEU A 295 16.99 25.39 -5.82
N LEU A 296 17.76 24.76 -4.93
CA LEU A 296 18.89 25.38 -4.24
C LEU A 296 19.95 25.98 -5.19
N PRO A 297 20.37 25.34 -6.31
CA PRO A 297 21.31 25.92 -7.26
C PRO A 297 20.77 27.20 -7.91
N TRP A 298 19.47 27.23 -8.23
CA TRP A 298 18.80 28.40 -8.81
C TRP A 298 18.69 29.54 -7.80
N GLY A 299 18.39 29.23 -6.53
CA GLY A 299 18.39 30.21 -5.44
C GLY A 299 19.76 30.85 -5.22
N ILE A 300 20.83 30.03 -5.22
CA ILE A 300 22.22 30.51 -5.14
C ILE A 300 22.57 31.39 -6.35
N GLY A 301 22.21 30.97 -7.57
CA GLY A 301 22.44 31.74 -8.80
C GLY A 301 21.72 33.09 -8.80
N ALA A 302 20.45 33.12 -8.41
CA ALA A 302 19.66 34.35 -8.29
C ALA A 302 20.23 35.28 -7.21
N GLY A 303 20.64 34.75 -6.06
CA GLY A 303 21.29 35.51 -4.99
C GLY A 303 22.62 36.12 -5.43
N ALA A 304 23.45 35.35 -6.14
CA ALA A 304 24.72 35.83 -6.70
C ALA A 304 24.50 36.95 -7.75
N LEU A 305 23.51 36.80 -8.63
CA LEU A 305 23.14 37.82 -9.62
C LEU A 305 22.63 39.11 -8.95
N ALA A 306 21.73 38.98 -7.96
CA ALA A 306 21.22 40.11 -7.19
C ALA A 306 22.34 40.86 -6.44
N TRP A 307 23.27 40.12 -5.81
CA TRP A 307 24.45 40.70 -5.17
C TRP A 307 25.36 41.42 -6.17
N PHE A 308 25.60 40.83 -7.36
CA PHE A 308 26.41 41.45 -8.40
C PHE A 308 25.81 42.77 -8.92
N LEU A 309 24.50 42.78 -9.21
CA LEU A 309 23.77 43.97 -9.62
C LEU A 309 23.77 45.03 -8.51
N GLY A 310 23.53 44.63 -7.26
CA GLY A 310 23.62 45.47 -6.07
C GLY A 310 24.99 46.13 -5.93
N ARG A 311 26.06 45.33 -5.99
CA ARG A 311 27.45 45.82 -5.94
C ARG A 311 27.76 46.80 -7.07
N ARG A 312 27.35 46.50 -8.31
CA ARG A 312 27.53 47.39 -9.48
C ARG A 312 26.83 48.73 -9.29
N SER A 313 25.62 48.74 -8.72
CA SER A 313 24.87 49.98 -8.44
C SER A 313 25.55 50.86 -7.38
N ARG A 314 26.11 50.25 -6.31
CA ARG A 314 26.85 50.95 -5.27
C ARG A 314 28.11 51.61 -5.82
N LEU A 315 28.90 50.87 -6.61
CA LEU A 315 30.11 51.39 -7.27
C LEU A 315 29.79 52.56 -8.22
N ARG A 316 28.69 52.48 -8.98
CA ARG A 316 28.23 53.61 -9.82
C ARG A 316 27.90 54.85 -8.99
N ARG A 317 27.15 54.70 -7.88
CA ARG A 317 26.83 55.84 -6.99
C ARG A 317 28.09 56.48 -6.38
N GLN A 318 29.07 55.67 -5.97
CA GLN A 318 30.35 56.18 -5.46
C GLN A 318 31.14 56.93 -6.54
N ALA A 319 31.20 56.42 -7.77
CA ALA A 319 31.84 57.11 -8.88
C ALA A 319 31.17 58.48 -9.17
N THR A 320 29.84 58.55 -9.19
CA THR A 320 29.09 59.81 -9.40
C THR A 320 29.25 60.82 -8.26
N LEU A 321 29.41 60.36 -7.01
CA LEU A 321 29.72 61.25 -5.88
C LEU A 321 31.13 61.83 -5.98
N ASN A 322 32.11 61.00 -6.34
CA ASN A 322 33.51 61.41 -6.48
C ASN A 322 33.76 62.29 -7.72
N SER A 323 32.87 62.26 -8.71
CA SER A 323 32.98 63.05 -9.94
C SER A 323 32.27 64.40 -9.90
N LYS A 324 31.70 64.81 -8.75
CA LYS A 324 31.18 66.18 -8.59
C LYS A 324 32.36 67.16 -8.47
N PRO A 325 32.45 68.21 -9.33
CA PRO A 325 33.45 69.24 -9.16
C PRO A 325 33.29 69.96 -7.82
N LEU A 326 34.41 70.41 -7.25
CA LEU A 326 34.44 71.35 -6.13
C LEU A 326 34.12 72.77 -6.64
N GLU A 327 32.86 73.01 -7.02
CA GLU A 327 32.35 74.37 -7.26
C GLU A 327 32.07 75.04 -5.91
N GLY A 328 33.03 75.82 -5.41
CA GLY A 328 32.86 76.60 -4.18
C GLY A 328 34.11 76.73 -3.30
N ALA A 329 35.22 77.22 -3.86
CA ALA A 329 36.36 77.78 -3.14
C ALA A 329 36.98 78.90 -3.99
#